data_AF-A0A2S5P972-F1
#
_entry.id   AF-A0A2S5P972-F1
#
_cell.length_a   1.000
_cell.length_b   1.000
_cell.length_c   1.000
_cell.angle_alpha   90.00
_cell.angle_beta   90.00
_cell.angle_gamma   90.00
#
_symmetry.space_group_name_H-M   'P 1'
#
loop_
_entity.id
_entity.type
_entity.pdbx_description
1 polymer ?
#
loop_
_entity_poly.entity_id
_entity_poly.type
_entity_poly.pdbx_seq_one_letter_code
_entity_poly.pdbx_strand_id
1 'polypeptide(L)'
;MKQYSVCRESGQAVMLGLCFVFAGGCLPAFAQYPEVDRNDPGIQEPERTTPTPPQVPAFNPAAAPTGPAPPVPSAAQAAEVQLTEEEKAEREGRRACKAAICAAFHNRKAGDDVSCTVLKSFRKEQLDKMLSKAKASWPWGKVKCTADVKLKRDLLMRALIADKLEAKMDPHQVSCTIDREKEASSEIKFEFSPAVTFEKGKAVKAQANWGKIEAPNLVKGAMWPATATDNTFNVIGSTLIEDINDFIGKKCDEVKADWVGK
;
A
#
# COMPACT_ATOMS: atom_id res chain seq x y z
N MET A 1 -22.04 24.23 10.81
CA MET A 1 -20.72 23.82 10.26
C MET A 1 -19.87 22.91 11.16
N LYS A 2 -20.25 22.59 12.42
CA LYS A 2 -19.46 21.69 13.28
C LYS A 2 -19.69 20.18 13.06
N GLN A 3 -20.76 19.79 12.35
CA GLN A 3 -21.12 18.38 12.13
C GLN A 3 -20.36 17.72 10.97
N TYR A 4 -19.77 18.51 10.07
CA TYR A 4 -18.97 18.02 8.93
C TYR A 4 -17.56 17.55 9.32
N SER A 5 -17.04 17.94 10.48
CA SER A 5 -15.70 17.54 10.92
C SER A 5 -15.65 16.11 11.45
N VAL A 6 -16.74 15.62 12.06
CA VAL A 6 -16.78 14.31 12.73
C VAL A 6 -16.92 13.15 11.73
N CYS A 7 -17.61 13.34 10.61
CA CYS A 7 -17.67 12.33 9.55
C CYS A 7 -16.33 12.18 8.78
N ARG A 8 -15.47 13.19 8.81
CA ARG A 8 -14.18 13.19 8.11
C ARG A 8 -13.17 12.27 8.78
N GLU A 9 -13.15 12.22 10.11
CA GLU A 9 -12.11 11.48 10.87
C GLU A 9 -12.39 9.98 10.96
N SER A 10 -13.65 9.57 11.12
CA SER A 10 -13.99 8.14 11.28
C SER A 10 -14.06 7.36 9.96
N GLY A 11 -14.42 8.01 8.85
CA GLY A 11 -14.53 7.37 7.52
C GLY A 11 -13.20 7.23 6.79
N GLN A 12 -12.26 8.16 7.03
CA GLN A 12 -10.95 8.20 6.37
C GLN A 12 -10.04 7.07 6.84
N ALA A 13 -10.21 6.63 8.09
CA ALA A 13 -9.55 5.50 8.71
C ALA A 13 -9.79 4.16 7.99
N VAL A 14 -11.06 3.87 7.69
CA VAL A 14 -11.48 2.62 7.04
C VAL A 14 -11.08 2.65 5.56
N MET A 15 -11.20 3.80 4.90
CA MET A 15 -10.75 4.05 3.53
C MET A 15 -9.22 3.87 3.36
N LEU A 16 -8.43 4.33 4.33
CA LEU A 16 -6.96 4.17 4.32
C LEU A 16 -6.54 2.70 4.41
N GLY A 17 -7.20 1.88 5.25
CA GLY A 17 -6.96 0.42 5.27
C GLY A 17 -7.30 -0.24 3.94
N LEU A 18 -8.33 0.28 3.26
CA LEU A 18 -8.90 -0.20 2.01
C LEU A 18 -8.02 0.04 0.78
N CYS A 19 -7.42 1.23 0.66
CA CYS A 19 -6.38 1.48 -0.35
C CYS A 19 -5.22 0.49 -0.18
N PHE A 20 -4.85 0.14 1.06
CA PHE A 20 -3.74 -0.77 1.33
C PHE A 20 -4.02 -2.26 1.07
N VAL A 21 -5.29 -2.70 1.07
CA VAL A 21 -5.65 -4.07 0.70
C VAL A 21 -5.31 -4.34 -0.78
N PHE A 22 -5.48 -3.35 -1.65
CA PHE A 22 -5.24 -3.47 -3.09
C PHE A 22 -3.91 -2.87 -3.57
N ALA A 23 -3.42 -1.79 -2.96
CA ALA A 23 -2.23 -1.08 -3.45
C ALA A 23 -0.89 -1.67 -2.97
N GLY A 24 -0.85 -2.50 -1.93
CA GLY A 24 0.44 -3.00 -1.42
C GLY A 24 1.46 -1.91 -1.03
N GLY A 25 0.98 -0.68 -0.77
CA GLY A 25 1.74 0.56 -0.50
C GLY A 25 1.07 1.70 -1.27
N CYS A 26 0.66 2.83 -0.68
CA CYS A 26 1.63 3.84 -0.27
C CYS A 26 1.09 4.81 0.81
N LEU A 27 1.91 5.02 1.84
CA LEU A 27 2.11 6.28 2.56
C LEU A 27 3.61 6.25 2.92
N PRO A 28 4.39 7.29 2.63
CA PRO A 28 5.84 7.24 2.70
C PRO A 28 6.28 7.26 4.16
N ALA A 29 6.63 6.09 4.70
CA ALA A 29 7.55 5.86 5.80
C ALA A 29 7.49 4.37 6.13
N PHE A 30 8.65 3.72 6.17
CA PHE A 30 8.86 2.28 6.43
C PHE A 30 8.75 1.35 5.21
N ALA A 31 9.53 1.65 4.17
CA ALA A 31 10.38 0.60 3.60
C ALA A 31 11.55 0.40 4.58
N GLN A 32 11.36 -0.50 5.55
CA GLN A 32 12.43 -1.07 6.36
C GLN A 32 12.00 -2.51 6.64
N TYR A 33 12.06 -3.30 5.57
CA TYR A 33 12.52 -4.67 5.69
C TYR A 33 14.02 -4.61 5.41
N PRO A 34 14.90 -5.12 6.30
CA PRO A 34 16.31 -5.22 5.95
C PRO A 34 16.46 -6.19 4.77
N GLU A 35 17.03 -5.66 3.70
CA GLU A 35 17.63 -6.43 2.61
C GLU A 35 18.74 -7.31 3.21
N VAL A 36 18.65 -8.62 3.01
CA VAL A 36 19.76 -9.52 3.27
C VAL A 36 20.77 -9.32 2.14
N ASP A 37 21.96 -8.85 2.53
CA ASP A 37 23.17 -8.75 1.74
C ASP A 37 23.39 -9.94 0.79
N ARG A 38 23.66 -9.64 -0.49
CA ARG A 38 24.57 -10.47 -1.28
C ARG A 38 25.22 -9.69 -2.43
N ASN A 39 26.37 -9.10 -2.09
CA ASN A 39 27.56 -8.90 -2.93
C ASN A 39 27.37 -8.41 -4.37
N ASP A 40 27.59 -7.10 -4.51
CA ASP A 40 28.07 -6.43 -5.73
C ASP A 40 29.60 -6.59 -5.83
N PRO A 41 30.16 -6.87 -7.03
CA PRO A 41 31.43 -6.25 -7.36
C PRO A 41 31.36 -5.54 -8.72
N GLY A 42 31.34 -4.22 -8.65
CA GLY A 42 32.10 -3.33 -9.50
C GLY A 42 31.30 -2.61 -10.55
N ILE A 43 31.00 -1.33 -10.29
CA ILE A 43 31.12 -0.27 -11.30
C ILE A 43 31.77 0.96 -10.63
N GLN A 44 32.93 1.35 -11.17
CA GLN A 44 33.69 2.54 -10.79
C GLN A 44 32.94 3.81 -11.21
N GLU A 45 32.86 4.79 -10.30
CA GLU A 45 32.40 6.15 -10.59
C GLU A 45 33.62 7.08 -10.80
N PRO A 46 33.64 7.93 -11.84
CA PRO A 46 34.82 8.71 -12.22
C PRO A 46 35.08 9.94 -11.33
N GLU A 47 36.38 10.24 -11.17
CA GLU A 47 36.95 11.39 -10.46
C GLU A 47 36.25 12.71 -10.78
N ARG A 48 35.89 13.46 -9.72
CA ARG A 48 35.58 14.88 -9.81
C ARG A 48 36.48 15.65 -8.86
N THR A 49 37.23 16.57 -9.46
CA THR A 49 38.26 17.44 -8.92
C THR A 49 37.75 18.41 -7.85
N THR A 50 38.52 18.53 -6.77
CA THR A 50 38.33 19.49 -5.67
C THR A 50 38.88 20.88 -6.03
N PRO A 51 38.12 21.97 -5.81
CA PRO A 51 38.68 23.30 -5.62
C PRO A 51 38.92 23.61 -4.13
N THR A 52 40.07 24.20 -3.86
CA THR A 52 40.62 24.59 -2.54
C THR A 52 39.72 25.58 -1.78
N PRO A 53 39.45 25.37 -0.47
CA PRO A 53 38.74 26.34 0.35
C PRO A 53 39.66 27.47 0.88
N PRO A 54 39.15 28.71 1.06
CA PRO A 54 39.90 29.81 1.64
C PRO A 54 40.12 29.65 3.16
N GLN A 55 41.26 30.14 3.62
CA GLN A 55 41.76 30.03 5.00
C GLN A 55 40.92 30.83 6.00
N VAL A 56 40.52 30.17 7.09
CA VAL A 56 39.86 30.78 8.27
C VAL A 56 40.88 30.78 9.43
N PRO A 57 41.04 31.88 10.18
CA PRO A 57 42.05 31.97 11.24
C PRO A 57 41.78 31.06 12.44
N ALA A 58 42.87 30.67 13.09
CA ALA A 58 42.98 29.68 14.15
C ALA A 58 42.06 29.93 15.36
N PHE A 59 41.26 28.92 15.72
CA PHE A 59 40.54 28.84 16.98
C PHE A 59 41.44 28.22 18.06
N ASN A 60 41.59 28.92 19.17
CA ASN A 60 42.43 28.56 20.30
C ASN A 60 41.73 27.49 21.18
N PRO A 61 42.36 26.34 21.51
CA PRO A 61 41.70 25.27 22.25
C PRO A 61 41.90 25.46 23.75
N ALA A 62 40.88 25.95 24.46
CA ALA A 62 40.84 25.87 25.92
C ALA A 62 39.40 25.68 26.41
N ALA A 63 39.25 24.73 27.33
CA ALA A 63 38.04 24.33 28.05
C ALA A 63 37.07 23.38 27.31
N ALA A 64 37.47 22.11 27.18
CA ALA A 64 36.52 20.99 27.10
C ALA A 64 36.13 20.55 28.52
N PRO A 65 34.84 20.42 28.87
CA PRO A 65 34.43 19.70 30.06
C PRO A 65 34.57 18.19 29.83
N THR A 66 35.46 17.58 30.60
CA THR A 66 35.68 16.13 30.68
C THR A 66 34.56 15.47 31.47
N GLY A 67 33.54 14.98 30.76
CA GLY A 67 32.53 14.05 31.31
C GLY A 67 32.05 13.10 30.22
N PRO A 68 31.87 11.80 30.49
CA PRO A 68 31.35 10.87 29.49
C PRO A 68 29.92 11.29 29.12
N ALA A 69 29.69 11.53 27.83
CA ALA A 69 28.35 11.76 27.30
C ALA A 69 27.48 10.51 27.58
N PRO A 70 26.23 10.67 28.05
CA PRO A 70 25.31 9.55 28.18
C PRO A 70 25.13 8.89 26.81
N PRO A 71 25.06 7.55 26.73
CA PRO A 71 24.96 6.86 25.46
C PRO A 71 23.69 7.31 24.75
N VAL A 72 23.87 7.96 23.60
CA VAL A 72 22.80 8.22 22.64
C VAL A 72 22.26 6.85 22.22
N PRO A 73 20.96 6.56 22.39
CA PRO A 73 20.41 5.30 21.93
C PRO A 73 20.63 5.19 20.42
N SER A 74 21.48 4.24 20.03
CA SER A 74 21.68 3.88 18.63
C SER A 74 20.34 3.50 18.01
N ALA A 75 20.12 3.88 16.75
CA ALA A 75 18.94 3.63 15.92
C ALA A 75 18.69 2.13 15.60
N ALA A 76 19.09 1.22 16.48
CA ALA A 76 19.09 -0.23 16.30
C ALA A 76 17.93 -0.95 17.01
N GLN A 77 16.88 -0.24 17.46
CA GLN A 77 15.76 -0.87 18.18
C GLN A 77 14.40 -0.35 17.71
N ALA A 78 14.18 -0.32 16.39
CA ALA A 78 12.84 -0.61 15.88
C ALA A 78 12.71 -2.13 15.94
N ALA A 79 12.02 -2.66 16.96
CA ALA A 79 11.80 -4.09 17.09
C ALA A 79 11.26 -4.66 15.77
N GLU A 80 12.02 -5.57 15.15
CA GLU A 80 11.55 -6.31 13.98
C GLU A 80 10.27 -7.04 14.38
N VAL A 81 9.14 -6.62 13.81
CA VAL A 81 7.86 -7.26 14.06
C VAL A 81 7.90 -8.64 13.44
N GLN A 82 8.14 -9.67 14.27
CA GLN A 82 8.11 -11.05 13.82
C GLN A 82 6.70 -11.41 13.35
N LEU A 83 6.61 -11.91 12.11
CA LEU A 83 5.35 -12.39 11.54
C LEU A 83 5.00 -13.75 12.12
N THR A 84 3.71 -13.94 12.41
CA THR A 84 3.16 -15.25 12.72
C THR A 84 3.16 -16.14 11.46
N GLU A 85 3.02 -17.46 11.63
CA GLU A 85 2.91 -18.37 10.48
C GLU A 85 1.69 -18.05 9.61
N GLU A 86 0.58 -17.61 10.21
CA GLU A 86 -0.59 -17.12 9.48
C GLU A 86 -0.23 -15.91 8.60
N GLU A 87 0.48 -14.92 9.15
CA GLU A 87 0.85 -13.72 8.39
C GLU A 87 1.91 -13.99 7.31
N LYS A 88 2.78 -14.99 7.52
CA LYS A 88 3.72 -15.46 6.50
C LYS A 88 2.98 -16.09 5.33
N ALA A 89 2.03 -16.99 5.60
CA ALA A 89 1.19 -17.62 4.58
C ALA A 89 0.36 -16.57 3.83
N GLU A 90 -0.24 -15.61 4.55
CA GLU A 90 -0.93 -14.48 3.93
C GLU A 90 0.00 -13.66 3.01
N ARG A 91 1.24 -13.39 3.45
CA ARG A 91 2.22 -12.66 2.66
C ARG A 91 2.62 -13.42 1.41
N GLU A 92 2.82 -14.73 1.49
CA GLU A 92 3.10 -15.57 0.33
C GLU A 92 1.92 -15.62 -0.64
N GLY A 93 0.68 -15.77 -0.15
CA GLY A 93 -0.52 -15.69 -0.99
C GLY A 93 -0.61 -14.37 -1.76
N ARG A 94 -0.34 -13.25 -1.09
CA ARG A 94 -0.28 -11.92 -1.73
C ARG A 94 0.87 -11.81 -2.73
N ARG A 95 2.04 -12.39 -2.44
CA ARG A 95 3.20 -12.43 -3.36
C ARG A 95 2.86 -13.23 -4.62
N ALA A 96 2.24 -14.39 -4.47
CA ALA A 96 1.81 -15.23 -5.57
C ALA A 96 0.76 -14.52 -6.44
N CYS A 97 -0.25 -13.89 -5.83
CA CYS A 97 -1.21 -13.11 -6.60
C CYS A 97 -0.56 -11.93 -7.33
N LYS A 98 0.35 -11.19 -6.65
CA LYS A 98 1.12 -10.12 -7.28
C LYS A 98 1.89 -10.64 -8.51
N ALA A 99 2.59 -11.76 -8.39
CA ALA A 99 3.32 -12.37 -9.49
C ALA A 99 2.40 -12.76 -10.65
N ALA A 100 1.21 -13.33 -10.37
CA ALA A 100 0.24 -13.67 -11.40
C ALA A 100 -0.28 -12.44 -12.16
N ILE A 101 -0.61 -11.35 -11.45
CA ILE A 101 -1.04 -10.10 -12.08
C ILE A 101 0.11 -9.50 -12.91
N CYS A 102 1.34 -9.49 -12.39
CA CYS A 102 2.51 -9.01 -13.13
C CYS A 102 2.80 -9.84 -14.39
N ALA A 103 2.68 -11.16 -14.31
CA ALA A 103 2.77 -12.04 -15.48
C ALA A 103 1.71 -11.69 -16.54
N ALA A 104 0.49 -11.34 -16.10
CA ALA A 104 -0.60 -10.96 -17.00
C ALA A 104 -0.37 -9.59 -17.67
N PHE A 105 0.24 -8.63 -16.97
CA PHE A 105 0.64 -7.36 -17.59
C PHE A 105 1.79 -7.54 -18.58
N HIS A 106 2.85 -8.23 -18.19
CA HIS A 106 4.14 -8.17 -18.89
C HIS A 106 4.38 -9.31 -19.89
N ASN A 107 3.77 -10.49 -19.69
CA ASN A 107 3.98 -11.62 -20.59
C ASN A 107 2.89 -11.65 -21.67
N ARG A 108 3.32 -11.44 -22.93
CA ARG A 108 2.40 -11.32 -24.09
C ARG A 108 1.77 -12.62 -24.57
N LYS A 109 2.09 -13.75 -23.93
CA LYS A 109 1.52 -15.05 -24.29
C LYS A 109 0.07 -15.13 -23.81
N ALA A 110 -0.76 -15.81 -24.60
CA ALA A 110 -2.08 -16.24 -24.15
C ALA A 110 -1.93 -17.11 -22.89
N GLY A 111 -2.91 -17.01 -22.00
CA GLY A 111 -2.93 -17.71 -20.72
C GLY A 111 -4.23 -17.43 -19.99
N ASP A 112 -4.38 -18.05 -18.83
CA ASP A 112 -5.60 -17.93 -18.04
C ASP A 112 -5.76 -16.54 -17.42
N ASP A 113 -7.01 -16.20 -17.13
CA ASP A 113 -7.37 -15.03 -16.32
C ASP A 113 -6.79 -15.17 -14.91
N VAL A 114 -6.48 -14.02 -14.29
CA VAL A 114 -5.97 -14.02 -12.92
C VAL A 114 -7.15 -14.16 -11.97
N SER A 115 -7.13 -15.21 -11.16
CA SER A 115 -8.07 -15.39 -10.06
C SER A 115 -7.29 -15.70 -8.78
N CYS A 116 -7.42 -14.85 -7.76
CA CYS A 116 -6.75 -15.06 -6.49
C CYS A 116 -7.62 -14.56 -5.32
N THR A 117 -7.49 -15.20 -4.16
CA THR A 117 -8.06 -14.71 -2.91
C THR A 117 -6.95 -14.05 -2.10
N VAL A 118 -7.09 -12.75 -1.89
CA VAL A 118 -6.12 -11.91 -1.18
C VAL A 118 -6.60 -11.78 0.27
N LEU A 119 -5.91 -12.44 1.19
CA LEU A 119 -6.10 -12.26 2.63
C LEU A 119 -5.09 -11.25 3.18
N LYS A 120 -5.56 -10.32 4.00
CA LYS A 120 -4.74 -9.34 4.70
C LYS A 120 -5.28 -9.13 6.11
N SER A 121 -4.50 -9.57 7.09
CA SER A 121 -4.68 -9.19 8.48
C SER A 121 -3.95 -7.87 8.78
N PHE A 122 -4.60 -7.03 9.57
CA PHE A 122 -4.06 -5.81 10.15
C PHE A 122 -4.12 -5.92 11.66
N ARG A 123 -2.96 -5.79 12.32
CA ARG A 123 -2.89 -5.75 13.78
C ARG A 123 -3.42 -4.42 14.31
N LYS A 124 -3.88 -4.40 15.56
CA LYS A 124 -4.39 -3.18 16.22
C LYS A 124 -3.36 -2.04 16.14
N GLU A 125 -2.10 -2.34 16.43
CA GLU A 125 -1.01 -1.36 16.45
C GLU A 125 -0.73 -0.80 15.05
N GLN A 126 -0.91 -1.61 14.01
CA GLN A 126 -0.78 -1.16 12.63
C GLN A 126 -1.93 -0.20 12.27
N LEU A 127 -3.15 -0.53 12.66
CA LEU A 127 -4.32 0.32 12.46
C LEU A 127 -4.19 1.62 13.25
N ASP A 128 -3.83 1.57 14.53
CA ASP A 128 -3.53 2.74 15.35
C ASP A 128 -2.44 3.63 14.72
N LYS A 129 -1.35 3.03 14.23
CA LYS A 129 -0.30 3.79 13.54
C LYS A 129 -0.81 4.44 12.25
N MET A 130 -1.69 3.78 11.51
CA MET A 130 -2.31 4.35 10.31
C MET A 130 -3.24 5.51 10.68
N LEU A 131 -4.05 5.36 11.73
CA LEU A 131 -5.06 6.35 12.12
C LEU A 131 -4.47 7.56 12.83
N SER A 132 -3.36 7.37 13.56
CA SER A 132 -2.69 8.48 14.25
C SER A 132 -2.21 9.57 13.29
N LYS A 133 -1.95 9.24 12.00
CA LYS A 133 -1.66 10.23 10.95
C LYS A 133 -2.83 11.18 10.71
N ALA A 134 -4.05 10.71 10.93
CA ALA A 134 -5.28 11.51 10.90
C ALA A 134 -5.71 11.97 12.31
N LYS A 135 -4.82 11.87 13.31
CA LYS A 135 -5.09 12.18 14.73
C LYS A 135 -6.24 11.38 15.34
N ALA A 136 -6.56 10.22 14.77
CA ALA A 136 -7.54 9.28 15.28
C ALA A 136 -6.85 8.06 15.91
N SER A 137 -7.57 7.38 16.81
CA SER A 137 -7.16 6.08 17.36
C SER A 137 -8.09 4.97 16.86
N TRP A 138 -7.58 3.75 16.80
CA TRP A 138 -8.34 2.57 16.45
C TRP A 138 -8.92 1.92 17.71
N PRO A 139 -10.24 1.99 17.92
CA PRO A 139 -10.85 1.58 19.19
C PRO A 139 -11.05 0.05 19.29
N TRP A 140 -10.78 -0.71 18.23
CA TRP A 140 -11.08 -2.15 18.15
C TRP A 140 -9.81 -2.99 18.05
N GLY A 141 -9.98 -4.31 17.95
CA GLY A 141 -8.88 -5.27 17.77
C GLY A 141 -8.39 -5.38 16.33
N LYS A 142 -7.80 -6.52 15.99
CA LYS A 142 -7.31 -6.82 14.64
C LYS A 142 -8.44 -6.80 13.60
N VAL A 143 -8.08 -6.53 12.35
CA VAL A 143 -8.98 -6.63 11.21
C VAL A 143 -8.44 -7.67 10.23
N LYS A 144 -9.29 -8.58 9.78
CA LYS A 144 -8.96 -9.52 8.69
C LYS A 144 -9.81 -9.21 7.48
N CYS A 145 -9.19 -8.79 6.38
CA CYS A 145 -9.87 -8.53 5.12
C CYS A 145 -9.51 -9.59 4.09
N THR A 146 -10.52 -10.09 3.39
CA THR A 146 -10.39 -11.01 2.27
C THR A 146 -11.01 -10.36 1.04
N ALA A 147 -10.29 -10.41 -0.08
CA ALA A 147 -10.79 -9.95 -1.37
C ALA A 147 -10.62 -11.02 -2.44
N ASP A 148 -11.68 -11.28 -3.21
CA ASP A 148 -11.60 -12.15 -4.38
C ASP A 148 -11.31 -11.29 -5.63
N VAL A 149 -10.09 -11.44 -6.13
CA VAL A 149 -9.58 -10.66 -7.26
C VAL A 149 -9.68 -11.50 -8.52
N LYS A 150 -10.39 -10.97 -9.53
CA LYS A 150 -10.62 -11.61 -10.82
C LYS A 150 -10.30 -10.64 -11.94
N LEU A 151 -9.17 -10.81 -12.61
CA LEU A 151 -8.71 -9.89 -13.65
C LEU A 151 -8.55 -10.62 -14.98
N LYS A 152 -9.18 -10.08 -16.01
CA LYS A 152 -9.09 -10.64 -17.36
C LYS A 152 -7.70 -10.41 -17.92
N ARG A 153 -7.02 -11.48 -18.34
CA ARG A 153 -5.65 -11.41 -18.85
C ARG A 153 -5.55 -10.52 -20.08
N ASP A 154 -6.48 -10.67 -21.02
CA ASP A 154 -6.55 -9.82 -22.23
C ASP A 154 -6.59 -8.33 -21.88
N LEU A 155 -7.37 -7.98 -20.85
CA LEU A 155 -7.51 -6.59 -20.42
C LEU A 155 -6.19 -6.04 -19.86
N LEU A 156 -5.50 -6.82 -19.02
CA LEU A 156 -4.22 -6.43 -18.44
C LEU A 156 -3.12 -6.33 -19.50
N MET A 157 -3.06 -7.28 -20.43
CA MET A 157 -2.10 -7.22 -21.54
C MET A 157 -2.31 -5.97 -22.40
N ARG A 158 -3.57 -5.67 -22.76
CA ARG A 158 -3.91 -4.51 -23.59
C ARG A 158 -3.63 -3.18 -22.89
N ALA A 159 -3.72 -3.14 -21.56
CA ALA A 159 -3.42 -1.95 -20.77
C ALA A 159 -2.00 -1.42 -21.01
N LEU A 160 -1.03 -2.29 -21.32
CA LEU A 160 0.36 -1.90 -21.57
C LEU A 160 0.68 -1.56 -23.03
N ILE A 161 -0.05 -2.11 -23.99
CA ILE A 161 0.31 -2.02 -25.42
C ILE A 161 -0.59 -1.09 -26.22
N ALA A 162 -1.82 -0.84 -25.77
CA ALA A 162 -2.73 0.05 -26.48
C ALA A 162 -2.30 1.51 -26.31
N ASP A 163 -2.47 2.31 -27.37
CA ASP A 163 -2.26 3.75 -27.30
C ASP A 163 -3.15 4.38 -26.22
N LYS A 164 -4.40 3.91 -26.16
CA LYS A 164 -5.39 4.26 -25.15
C LYS A 164 -6.37 3.11 -24.92
N LEU A 165 -6.65 2.79 -23.67
CA LEU A 165 -7.62 1.78 -23.26
C LEU A 165 -8.39 2.24 -22.03
N GLU A 166 -9.72 2.16 -22.06
CA GLU A 166 -10.53 2.22 -20.85
C GLU A 166 -10.82 0.78 -20.40
N ALA A 167 -10.22 0.39 -19.28
CA ALA A 167 -10.38 -0.91 -18.67
C ALA A 167 -11.43 -0.85 -17.58
N LYS A 168 -12.57 -1.51 -17.81
CA LYS A 168 -13.63 -1.70 -16.81
C LYS A 168 -13.52 -3.10 -16.24
N MET A 169 -13.30 -3.18 -14.94
CA MET A 169 -13.19 -4.43 -14.21
C MET A 169 -14.57 -4.91 -13.74
N ASP A 170 -14.71 -6.22 -13.62
CA ASP A 170 -15.89 -6.82 -13.01
C ASP A 170 -15.92 -6.48 -11.50
N PRO A 171 -17.09 -6.52 -10.84
CA PRO A 171 -17.18 -6.21 -9.41
C PRO A 171 -16.30 -7.12 -8.55
N HIS A 172 -15.51 -6.51 -7.68
CA HIS A 172 -14.75 -7.18 -6.63
C HIS A 172 -15.46 -7.01 -5.30
N GLN A 173 -15.63 -8.12 -4.56
CA GLN A 173 -16.16 -8.09 -3.21
C GLN A 173 -15.01 -8.23 -2.21
N VAL A 174 -15.07 -7.42 -1.16
CA VAL A 174 -14.17 -7.49 -0.01
C VAL A 174 -14.99 -7.73 1.23
N SER A 175 -14.56 -8.69 2.04
CA SER A 175 -15.13 -8.98 3.35
C SER A 175 -14.09 -8.75 4.43
N CYS A 176 -14.36 -7.88 5.38
CA CYS A 176 -13.51 -7.58 6.52
C CYS A 176 -14.20 -7.99 7.83
N THR A 177 -13.51 -8.75 8.66
CA THR A 177 -13.92 -9.06 10.03
C THR A 177 -13.14 -8.19 11.00
N ILE A 178 -13.84 -7.42 11.83
CA ILE A 178 -13.28 -6.61 12.91
C ILE A 178 -13.45 -7.37 14.22
N ASP A 179 -12.33 -7.63 14.89
CA ASP A 179 -12.31 -8.10 16.26
C ASP A 179 -12.79 -6.99 17.21
N ARG A 180 -13.89 -7.22 17.91
CA ARG A 180 -14.46 -6.27 18.89
C ARG A 180 -14.09 -6.63 20.33
N GLU A 181 -12.99 -7.37 20.49
CA GLU A 181 -12.38 -7.77 21.76
C GLU A 181 -13.36 -8.54 22.66
N LYS A 182 -14.14 -7.83 23.48
CA LYS A 182 -15.12 -8.40 24.43
C LYS A 182 -16.51 -8.61 23.82
N GLU A 183 -16.75 -8.06 22.62
CA GLU A 183 -17.99 -8.21 21.88
C GLU A 183 -17.82 -9.15 20.67
N ALA A 184 -18.94 -9.65 20.14
CA ALA A 184 -18.92 -10.43 18.91
C ALA A 184 -18.29 -9.63 17.76
N SER A 185 -17.44 -10.31 16.98
CA SER A 185 -16.78 -9.72 15.81
C SER A 185 -17.82 -9.14 14.85
N SER A 186 -17.48 -8.01 14.24
CA SER A 186 -18.34 -7.36 13.25
C SER A 186 -17.82 -7.62 11.83
N GLU A 187 -18.74 -7.91 10.93
CA GLU A 187 -18.42 -8.12 9.51
C GLU A 187 -18.78 -6.88 8.70
N ILE A 188 -17.89 -6.51 7.78
CA ILE A 188 -18.08 -5.46 6.78
C ILE A 188 -17.89 -6.12 5.42
N LYS A 189 -18.85 -5.98 4.51
CA LYS A 189 -18.71 -6.34 3.11
C LYS A 189 -18.91 -5.10 2.26
N PHE A 190 -18.07 -4.94 1.26
CA PHE A 190 -18.30 -3.93 0.25
C PHE A 190 -17.84 -4.40 -1.12
N GLU A 191 -18.43 -3.81 -2.13
CA GLU A 191 -18.10 -4.06 -3.52
C GLU A 191 -17.48 -2.81 -4.15
N PHE A 192 -16.63 -3.00 -5.14
CA PHE A 192 -16.17 -1.93 -6.00
C PHE A 192 -15.86 -2.49 -7.40
N SER A 193 -16.04 -1.68 -8.44
CA SER A 193 -15.90 -2.09 -9.85
C SER A 193 -14.96 -1.13 -10.58
N PRO A 194 -13.64 -1.28 -10.44
CA PRO A 194 -12.68 -0.30 -10.92
C PRO A 194 -12.82 0.01 -12.42
N ALA A 195 -12.71 1.29 -12.76
CA ALA A 195 -12.51 1.75 -14.12
C ALA A 195 -11.18 2.50 -14.21
N VAL A 196 -10.28 2.04 -15.07
CA VAL A 196 -8.95 2.61 -15.24
C VAL A 196 -8.72 2.94 -16.71
N THR A 197 -8.36 4.17 -17.01
CA THR A 197 -7.89 4.56 -18.34
C THR A 197 -6.38 4.48 -18.38
N PHE A 198 -5.88 3.67 -19.31
CA PHE A 198 -4.47 3.58 -19.64
C PHE A 198 -4.19 4.36 -20.92
N GLU A 199 -3.07 5.08 -20.93
CA GLU A 199 -2.52 5.71 -22.14
C GLU A 199 -1.03 5.38 -22.21
N LYS A 200 -0.60 4.83 -23.35
CA LYS A 200 0.82 4.44 -23.59
C LYS A 200 1.41 3.61 -22.45
N GLY A 201 0.63 2.65 -21.95
CA GLY A 201 1.03 1.74 -20.88
C GLY A 201 1.07 2.32 -19.47
N LYS A 202 0.49 3.50 -19.22
CA LYS A 202 0.37 4.09 -17.89
C LYS A 202 -1.07 4.39 -17.54
N ALA A 203 -1.45 4.18 -16.28
CA ALA A 203 -2.74 4.65 -15.79
C ALA A 203 -2.73 6.19 -15.75
N VAL A 204 -3.76 6.82 -16.31
CA VAL A 204 -3.93 8.29 -16.35
C VAL A 204 -5.25 8.74 -15.75
N LYS A 205 -6.22 7.82 -15.59
CA LYS A 205 -7.47 8.04 -14.88
C LYS A 205 -7.83 6.76 -14.16
N ALA A 206 -8.28 6.85 -12.92
CA ALA A 206 -8.80 5.70 -12.19
C ALA A 206 -10.01 6.13 -11.34
N GLN A 207 -10.98 5.24 -11.23
CA GLN A 207 -12.18 5.37 -10.39
C GLN A 207 -12.44 4.01 -9.75
N ALA A 208 -12.70 3.98 -8.44
CA ALA A 208 -13.00 2.73 -7.74
C ALA A 208 -14.41 2.20 -8.05
N ASN A 209 -15.39 3.10 -8.26
CA ASN A 209 -16.81 2.80 -8.42
C ASN A 209 -17.32 1.88 -7.30
N TRP A 210 -17.46 2.44 -6.10
CA TRP A 210 -17.98 1.75 -4.94
C TRP A 210 -19.42 1.30 -5.17
N GLY A 211 -19.68 0.03 -4.85
CA GLY A 211 -20.97 -0.61 -4.95
C GLY A 211 -21.65 -0.80 -3.59
N LYS A 212 -22.22 -1.99 -3.39
CA LYS A 212 -22.95 -2.33 -2.18
C LYS A 212 -22.04 -2.24 -0.94
N ILE A 213 -22.59 -1.78 0.18
CA ILE A 213 -21.94 -1.81 1.50
C ILE A 213 -22.88 -2.45 2.52
N GLU A 214 -22.43 -3.54 3.12
CA GLU A 214 -23.06 -4.26 4.21
C GLU A 214 -22.16 -4.12 5.44
N ALA A 215 -22.62 -3.40 6.45
CA ALA A 215 -21.87 -3.22 7.69
C ALA A 215 -22.86 -2.88 8.82
N PRO A 216 -22.47 -3.08 10.10
CA PRO A 216 -23.23 -2.56 11.23
C PRO A 216 -23.48 -1.06 11.07
N ASN A 217 -24.66 -0.59 11.53
CA ASN A 217 -25.14 0.78 11.29
C ASN A 217 -24.10 1.87 11.60
N LEU A 218 -23.33 1.72 12.68
CA LEU A 218 -22.30 2.68 13.06
C LEU A 218 -21.18 2.79 12.00
N VAL A 219 -20.68 1.64 11.53
CA VAL A 219 -19.62 1.59 10.51
C VAL A 219 -20.17 2.04 9.15
N LYS A 220 -21.37 1.56 8.79
CA LYS A 220 -22.04 1.94 7.55
C LYS A 220 -22.27 3.44 7.47
N GLY A 221 -22.66 4.07 8.59
CA GLY A 221 -22.87 5.52 8.68
C GLY A 221 -21.63 6.36 8.40
N ALA A 222 -20.43 5.84 8.70
CA ALA A 222 -19.16 6.51 8.39
C ALA A 222 -18.63 6.16 6.97
N MET A 223 -18.78 4.91 6.53
CA MET A 223 -18.28 4.46 5.23
C MET A 223 -19.11 5.01 4.06
N TRP A 224 -20.45 5.01 4.19
CA TRP A 224 -21.34 5.38 3.09
C TRP A 224 -21.12 6.81 2.56
N PRO A 225 -20.99 7.84 3.41
CA PRO A 225 -20.68 9.19 2.93
C PRO A 225 -19.32 9.25 2.22
N ALA A 226 -18.33 8.52 2.72
CA ALA A 226 -16.99 8.50 2.16
C ALA A 226 -17.00 7.87 0.75
N THR A 227 -17.64 6.70 0.58
CA THR A 227 -17.73 6.02 -0.72
C THR A 227 -18.63 6.76 -1.71
N ALA A 228 -19.73 7.37 -1.24
CA ALA A 228 -20.57 8.23 -2.07
C ALA A 228 -19.83 9.49 -2.54
N THR A 229 -19.01 10.08 -1.67
CA THR A 229 -18.16 11.23 -2.03
C THR A 229 -17.15 10.81 -3.09
N ASP A 230 -16.52 9.64 -2.95
CA ASP A 230 -15.58 9.15 -3.94
C ASP A 230 -16.24 8.83 -5.29
N ASN A 231 -17.41 8.21 -5.31
CA ASN A 231 -18.15 7.98 -6.56
C ASN A 231 -18.52 9.28 -7.27
N THR A 232 -18.76 10.36 -6.52
CA THR A 232 -19.18 11.66 -7.10
C THR A 232 -17.99 12.51 -7.53
N PHE A 233 -16.95 12.57 -6.70
CA PHE A 233 -15.84 13.53 -6.85
C PHE A 233 -14.49 12.87 -7.15
N ASN A 234 -14.43 11.53 -7.17
CA ASN A 234 -13.24 10.74 -7.42
C ASN A 234 -12.03 11.14 -6.54
N VAL A 235 -12.27 11.26 -5.24
CA VAL A 235 -11.30 11.83 -4.29
C VAL A 235 -10.06 10.95 -4.11
N ILE A 236 -10.17 9.63 -4.32
CA ILE A 236 -9.02 8.70 -4.25
C ILE A 236 -8.40 8.43 -5.61
N GLY A 237 -8.96 8.97 -6.69
CA GLY A 237 -8.56 8.63 -8.06
C GLY A 237 -7.09 8.89 -8.36
N SER A 238 -6.52 9.99 -7.84
CA SER A 238 -5.09 10.31 -8.02
C SER A 238 -4.19 9.28 -7.33
N THR A 239 -4.51 8.91 -6.09
CA THR A 239 -3.78 7.88 -5.34
C THR A 239 -3.89 6.53 -6.03
N LEU A 240 -5.07 6.18 -6.56
CA LEU A 240 -5.25 4.93 -7.29
C LEU A 240 -4.42 4.89 -8.58
N ILE A 241 -4.28 6.02 -9.29
CA ILE A 241 -3.40 6.12 -10.46
C ILE A 241 -1.93 5.91 -10.06
N GLU A 242 -1.48 6.55 -8.98
CA GLU A 242 -0.11 6.40 -8.46
C GLU A 242 0.16 4.95 -8.07
N ASP A 243 -0.73 4.34 -7.31
CA ASP A 243 -0.62 2.96 -6.83
C ASP A 243 -0.63 1.95 -7.99
N ILE A 244 -1.48 2.13 -9.01
CA ILE A 244 -1.48 1.26 -10.20
C ILE A 244 -0.16 1.37 -10.97
N ASN A 245 0.36 2.59 -11.17
CA ASN A 245 1.60 2.78 -11.89
C ASN A 245 2.81 2.25 -11.10
N ASP A 246 2.84 2.44 -9.78
CA ASP A 246 3.87 1.84 -8.91
C ASP A 246 3.76 0.31 -8.91
N PHE A 247 2.53 -0.23 -8.94
CA PHE A 247 2.27 -1.65 -8.99
C PHE A 247 2.85 -2.29 -10.25
N ILE A 248 2.47 -1.77 -11.42
CA ILE A 248 2.87 -2.34 -12.71
C ILE A 248 4.37 -2.18 -12.96
N GLY A 249 4.99 -1.14 -12.40
CA GLY A 249 6.43 -0.93 -12.40
C GLY A 249 7.13 -1.60 -11.21
N LYS A 250 7.46 -0.80 -10.20
CA LYS A 250 8.35 -1.18 -9.10
C LYS A 250 7.89 -2.43 -8.37
N LYS A 251 6.58 -2.57 -8.09
CA LYS A 251 6.09 -3.76 -7.36
C LYS A 251 6.16 -5.02 -8.20
N CYS A 252 6.02 -4.95 -9.52
CA CYS A 252 6.28 -6.10 -10.38
C CYS A 252 7.76 -6.47 -10.40
N ASP A 253 8.67 -5.49 -10.35
CA ASP A 253 10.10 -5.77 -10.26
C ASP A 253 10.49 -6.50 -8.96
N GLU A 254 9.85 -6.18 -7.83
CA GLU A 254 10.05 -6.88 -6.54
C GLU A 254 9.81 -8.40 -6.62
N VAL A 255 8.94 -8.85 -7.54
CA VAL A 255 8.57 -10.27 -7.73
C VAL A 255 8.97 -10.80 -9.11
N LYS A 256 9.90 -10.13 -9.80
CA LYS A 256 10.29 -10.45 -11.19
C LYS A 256 10.70 -11.90 -11.39
N ALA A 257 11.48 -12.45 -10.46
CA ALA A 257 11.91 -13.85 -10.48
C ALA A 257 10.72 -14.83 -10.49
N ASP A 258 9.56 -14.44 -9.96
CA ASP A 258 8.39 -15.30 -9.87
C ASP A 258 7.50 -15.27 -11.11
N TRP A 259 7.63 -14.27 -11.98
CA TRP A 259 6.75 -14.11 -13.16
C TRP A 259 7.46 -14.02 -14.51
N VAL A 260 8.74 -13.63 -14.55
CA VAL A 260 9.45 -13.48 -15.83
C VAL A 260 9.60 -14.83 -16.52
N GLY A 261 9.22 -14.89 -17.80
CA GLY A 261 9.35 -16.10 -18.63
C GLY A 261 8.34 -17.22 -18.36
N LYS A 262 7.41 -17.03 -17.42
CA LYS A 262 6.27 -17.93 -17.16
C LYS A 262 5.09 -17.59 -18.06
#